data_AF-A0A0D0SH29-F1
#
_entry.id   AF-A0A0D0SH29-F1
#
_cell.length_a   1.000
_cell.length_b   1.000
_cell.length_c   1.000
_cell.angle_alpha   90.00
_cell.angle_beta   90.00
_cell.angle_gamma   90.00
#
_symmetry.space_group_name_H-M   'P 1'
#
loop_
_entity.id
_entity.type
_entity.pdbx_description
1 polymer ?
#
loop_
_entity_poly.entity_id
_entity_poly.type
_entity_poly.pdbx_seq_one_letter_code
_entity_poly.pdbx_strand_id
1 'polypeptide(L)' 'MEQIHLRGEMIKLGQALKAANLVPSGVDAKFVIQAGKVLVNGQVELQRGKKLYDGDIVTFSGESVKIVANKSSK' A
#
# COMPACT_ATOMS: atom_id res chain seq x y z
N MET A 1 1.09 -3.88 -13.30
CA MET A 1 0.54 -3.46 -12.00
C MET A 1 0.63 -4.66 -11.07
N GLU A 2 1.47 -4.59 -10.04
CA GLU A 2 1.62 -5.68 -9.06
C GLU A 2 0.40 -5.80 -8.14
N GLN A 3 0.27 -6.94 -7.46
CA GLN A 3 -0.83 -7.22 -6.54
C GLN A 3 -0.34 -7.70 -5.18
N ILE A 4 -0.84 -7.09 -4.11
CA ILE A 4 -0.66 -7.57 -2.74
C ILE A 4 -1.90 -8.33 -2.34
N HIS A 5 -1.72 -9.62 -2.08
CA HIS A 5 -2.78 -10.48 -1.58
C HIS A 5 -2.89 -10.38 -0.06
N LEU A 6 -4.04 -9.95 0.44
CA LEU A 6 -4.29 -9.81 1.87
C LEU A 6 -4.36 -11.19 2.53
N ARG A 7 -3.72 -11.30 3.71
CA ARG A 7 -3.85 -12.47 4.60
C ARG A 7 -4.99 -12.32 5.62
N GLY A 8 -5.67 -11.18 5.63
CA GLY A 8 -6.79 -10.85 6.51
C GLY A 8 -7.65 -9.78 5.86
N GLU A 9 -8.34 -8.97 6.66
CA GLU A 9 -9.28 -7.96 6.14
C GLU A 9 -8.60 -6.71 5.55
N MET A 10 -7.39 -6.38 6.03
CA MET A 10 -6.70 -5.15 5.65
C MET A 10 -5.17 -5.28 5.75
N ILE A 11 -4.47 -4.33 5.13
CA ILE A 11 -3.04 -4.06 5.34
C ILE A 11 -2.84 -2.57 5.60
N LYS A 12 -1.83 -2.18 6.38
CA LYS A 12 -1.48 -0.75 6.53
C LYS A 12 -0.64 -0.28 5.35
N LEU A 13 -0.81 0.98 4.93
CA LEU A 13 -0.09 1.59 3.80
C LEU A 13 1.44 1.39 3.88
N GLY A 14 2.04 1.67 5.04
CA GLY A 14 3.49 1.47 5.19
C GLY A 14 3.95 0.01 5.08
N GLN A 15 3.09 -0.96 5.43
CA GLN A 15 3.37 -2.38 5.24
C GLN A 15 3.20 -2.78 3.76
N ALA A 16 2.19 -2.22 3.08
CA ALA A 16 1.96 -2.47 1.66
C ALA A 16 3.14 -2.00 0.80
N LEU A 17 3.65 -0.78 1.03
CA LEU A 17 4.83 -0.28 0.30
C LEU A 17 6.04 -1.19 0.46
N LYS A 18 6.30 -1.67 1.68
CA LYS A 18 7.40 -2.61 1.93
C LYS A 18 7.13 -3.97 1.26
N ALA A 19 5.91 -4.49 1.36
CA ALA A 19 5.55 -5.79 0.81
C ALA A 19 5.64 -5.83 -0.73
N ALA A 20 5.39 -4.70 -1.39
CA ALA A 20 5.58 -4.52 -2.83
C ALA A 20 7.03 -4.15 -3.22
N ASN A 21 7.99 -4.18 -2.30
CA ASN A 21 9.38 -3.76 -2.54
C ASN A 21 9.55 -2.32 -3.08
N LEU A 22 8.53 -1.47 -2.94
CA LEU A 22 8.58 -0.06 -3.35
C LEU A 22 9.48 0.78 -2.44
N VAL A 23 9.75 0.28 -1.23
CA VAL A 23 10.67 0.85 -0.25
C VAL A 23 11.44 -0.26 0.48
N PRO A 24 12.69 -0.03 0.89
CA PRO A 24 13.51 -1.06 1.52
C PRO A 24 13.09 -1.39 2.97
N SER A 25 12.44 -0.45 3.67
CA SER A 25 11.97 -0.67 5.03
C SER A 25 10.67 0.06 5.38
N GLY A 26 10.08 -0.31 6.52
CA GLY A 26 8.91 0.39 7.05
C GLY A 26 9.21 1.78 7.61
N VAL A 27 10.50 2.10 7.85
CA VAL A 27 10.97 3.44 8.22
C VAL A 27 10.99 4.33 6.97
N ASP A 28 11.51 3.84 5.85
CA ASP A 28 11.48 4.55 4.57
C ASP A 28 10.05 4.85 4.13
N ALA A 29 9.15 3.88 4.32
CA ALA A 29 7.72 4.07 4.10
C ALA A 29 7.17 5.29 4.87
N LYS A 30 7.57 5.49 6.13
CA LYS A 30 7.14 6.65 6.93
C LYS A 30 7.57 7.95 6.25
N PHE A 31 8.83 8.05 5.84
CA PHE A 31 9.38 9.27 5.27
C PHE A 31 8.75 9.63 3.93
N VAL A 32 8.60 8.67 3.01
CA VAL A 32 8.02 8.97 1.68
C VAL A 32 6.54 9.31 1.75
N ILE A 33 5.80 8.70 2.68
CA ILE A 33 4.39 9.01 2.92
C ILE A 33 4.25 10.42 3.52
N GLN A 34 5.01 10.74 4.58
CA GLN A 34 4.96 12.08 5.19
C GLN A 34 5.46 13.19 4.26
N ALA A 35 6.31 12.86 3.29
CA ALA A 35 6.76 13.76 2.24
C ALA A 35 5.72 13.96 1.11
N GLY A 36 4.53 13.35 1.19
CA GLY A 36 3.46 13.52 0.21
C GLY A 36 3.73 12.85 -1.14
N LYS A 37 4.65 11.86 -1.19
CA LYS A 37 5.05 11.20 -2.44
C LYS A 37 4.18 9.99 -2.81
N VAL A 38 3.28 9.59 -1.92
CA VAL A 38 2.48 8.37 -2.06
C VAL A 38 1.03 8.74 -2.31
N LEU A 39 0.44 8.12 -3.33
CA LEU A 39 -0.98 8.25 -3.64
C LEU A 39 -1.72 6.98 -3.23
N VAL A 40 -2.90 7.14 -2.64
CA VAL A 40 -3.89 6.07 -2.46
C VAL A 40 -5.12 6.48 -3.25
N ASN A 41 -5.52 5.67 -4.23
CA ASN A 41 -6.65 5.93 -5.12
C ASN A 41 -6.57 7.32 -5.80
N GLY A 42 -5.35 7.71 -6.20
CA GLY A 42 -5.08 8.98 -6.88
C GLY A 42 -4.96 10.20 -5.96
N GLN A 43 -5.15 10.05 -4.65
CA GLN A 43 -5.03 11.16 -3.68
C GLN A 43 -3.78 11.01 -2.82
N VAL A 44 -3.09 12.12 -2.55
CA VAL A 44 -1.94 12.13 -1.65
C VAL A 44 -2.37 11.66 -0.26
N GLU A 45 -1.70 10.63 0.26
CA GLU A 45 -1.91 10.13 1.61
C GLU A 45 -0.66 10.37 2.45
N LEU A 46 -0.86 10.93 3.65
CA LEU A 46 0.21 11.29 4.59
C LEU A 46 0.24 10.38 5.82
N GLN A 47 -0.74 9.49 5.96
CA GLN A 47 -0.88 8.59 7.09
C GLN A 47 -0.29 7.21 6.78
N ARG A 48 0.91 6.94 7.31
CA ARG A 48 1.54 5.60 7.21
C ARG A 48 0.64 4.48 7.73
N GLY A 49 -0.19 4.79 8.73
CA GLY A 49 -1.14 3.87 9.35
C GLY A 49 -2.46 3.71 8.61
N LYS A 50 -2.65 4.38 7.47
CA LYS A 50 -3.86 4.24 6.64
C LYS A 50 -4.12 2.77 6.36
N LYS A 51 -5.33 2.33 6.67
CA LYS A 51 -5.79 0.97 6.36
C LYS A 51 -6.18 0.91 4.90
N LEU A 52 -5.70 -0.12 4.22
CA LEU A 52 -6.01 -0.43 2.84
C LEU A 52 -6.80 -1.74 2.78
N TYR A 53 -7.76 -1.79 1.87
CA TYR A 53 -8.71 -2.87 1.69
C TYR A 53 -8.71 -3.34 0.23
N ASP A 54 -9.45 -4.42 -0.04
CA ASP A 54 -9.63 -4.94 -1.39
C ASP A 54 -9.99 -3.84 -2.38
N GLY A 55 -9.28 -3.80 -3.51
CA GLY A 55 -9.49 -2.82 -4.56
C GLY A 55 -8.67 -1.53 -4.45
N ASP A 56 -8.11 -1.21 -3.28
CA ASP A 56 -7.28 0.00 -3.12
C ASP A 56 -6.04 -0.06 -4.02
N ILE A 57 -5.67 1.08 -4.60
CA ILE A 57 -4.49 1.24 -5.44
C ILE A 57 -3.53 2.20 -4.76
N VAL A 58 -2.31 1.72 -4.50
CA VAL A 58 -1.21 2.51 -3.99
C VAL A 58 -0.26 2.84 -5.13
N THR A 59 0.13 4.09 -5.27
CA THR A 59 1.10 4.54 -6.27
C THR A 59 2.25 5.31 -5.63
N PHE A 60 3.48 4.97 -6.00
CA PHE A 60 4.71 5.63 -5.56
C PHE A 60 5.77 5.52 -6.66
N SER A 61 6.49 6.61 -6.94
CA SER A 61 7.57 6.64 -7.95
C SER A 61 7.18 6.11 -9.34
N GLY A 62 5.93 6.31 -9.76
CA GLY A 62 5.40 5.85 -11.05
C GLY A 62 4.95 4.39 -11.09
N GLU A 63 5.14 3.65 -9.99
CA GLU A 63 4.71 2.26 -9.87
C GLU A 63 3.40 2.17 -9.07
N SER A 64 2.49 1.31 -9.51
CA SER A 64 1.21 1.07 -8.86
C SER A 64 1.04 -0.39 -8.46
N VAL A 65 0.51 -0.58 -7.26
CA VAL A 65 0.14 -1.86 -6.66
C VAL A 65 -1.32 -1.84 -6.28
N LYS A 66 -2.02 -2.93 -6.59
CA LYS A 66 -3.41 -3.14 -6.19
C LYS A 66 -3.49 -4.07 -4.98
N ILE A 67 -4.34 -3.73 -4.02
CA ILE A 67 -4.68 -4.60 -2.90
C ILE A 67 -5.78 -5.57 -3.36
N VAL A 68 -5.56 -6.86 -3.13
CA VAL A 68 -6.49 -7.92 -3.49
C VAL A 68 -6.79 -8.76 -2.26
N ALA A 69 -8.06 -8.88 -1.87
CA ALA A 69 -8.45 -9.81 -0.82
C ALA A 69 -8.34 -11.26 -1.31
N ASN A 70 -7.69 -12.12 -0.52
CA ASN A 70 -7.82 -13.55 -0.72
C ASN A 70 -9.24 -13.96 -0.34
N LYS A 71 -10.07 -14.22 -1.35
CA LYS A 71 -11.35 -14.90 -1.14
C LYS A 71 -11.04 -16.35 -0.83
N SER A 72 -10.95 -16.70 0.45
CA SER A 72 -11.02 -18.10 0.86
C SER A 72 -12.33 -18.66 0.31
N SER A 73 -12.21 -19.46 -0.75
CA SER A 73 -13.32 -20.23 -1.29
C SER A 73 -13.71 -21.20 -0.18
N LYS A 74 -14.93 -21.03 0.33
CA LYS A 74 -15.51 -21.88 1.37
C LYS A 74 -15.87 -23.23 0.78
#